data_AF-G8QNQ8-F1
#
_entry.id   AF-G8QNQ8-F1
#
_cell.length_a   1.000
_cell.length_b   1.000
_cell.length_c   1.000
_cell.angle_alpha   90.00
_cell.angle_beta   90.00
_cell.angle_gamma   90.00
#
_symmetry.space_group_name_H-M   'P 1'
#
loop_
_entity.id
_entity.type
_entity.pdbx_description
1 polymer ?
#
loop_
_entity_poly.entity_id
_entity_poly.type
_entity_poly.pdbx_seq_one_letter_code
_entity_poly.pdbx_strand_id
1 'polypeptide(L)'
;MATLFEANHCLKLIEEDRWETGCLFETARSWVISHTIAGASLEEVKRQITEFVGCNESDLEINACEEPGRIDAQVLENGEGLPMSPTDLLHWKSGHATAYQATYSFYFEQVTRVPAPLFH
;
A
#
# COMPACT_ATOMS: atom_id res chain seq x y z
N MET A 1 -16.43 24.48 1.34
CA MET A 1 -15.98 23.41 0.42
C MET A 1 -15.39 22.33 1.29
N ALA A 2 -15.75 21.06 1.10
CA ALA A 2 -15.14 19.98 1.87
C ALA A 2 -13.72 19.77 1.36
N THR A 3 -12.73 19.92 2.24
CA THR A 3 -11.35 19.50 1.95
C THR A 3 -11.32 17.98 1.90
N LEU A 4 -10.77 17.42 0.83
CA LEU A 4 -10.55 15.99 0.67
C LEU A 4 -9.06 15.72 0.49
N PHE A 5 -8.60 14.61 1.02
CA PHE A 5 -7.29 14.04 0.71
C PHE A 5 -7.49 12.94 -0.32
N GLU A 6 -6.66 12.91 -1.36
CA GLU A 6 -6.81 11.95 -2.45
C GLU A 6 -5.47 11.47 -3.00
N ALA A 7 -5.38 10.16 -3.24
CA ALA A 7 -4.33 9.53 -4.03
C ALA A 7 -5.01 8.75 -5.17
N ASN A 8 -4.62 9.03 -6.42
CA ASN A 8 -5.24 8.39 -7.59
C ASN A 8 -4.53 7.10 -8.05
N HIS A 9 -3.31 6.90 -7.55
CA HIS A 9 -2.44 5.79 -7.87
C HIS A 9 -1.65 5.40 -6.62
N CYS A 10 -1.15 4.17 -6.60
CA CYS A 10 -0.08 3.80 -5.69
C CYS A 10 1.08 3.15 -6.44
N LEU A 11 2.29 3.33 -5.92
CA LEU A 11 3.45 2.57 -6.34
C LEU A 11 3.50 1.31 -5.48
N LYS A 12 3.42 0.14 -6.12
CA LYS A 12 3.70 -1.13 -5.45
C LYS A 12 5.14 -1.51 -5.72
N LEU A 13 5.88 -1.85 -4.67
CA LEU A 13 7.20 -2.46 -4.73
C LEU A 13 7.13 -3.80 -4.00
N ILE A 14 7.72 -4.84 -4.59
CA ILE A 14 7.86 -6.15 -3.96
C ILE A 14 9.31 -6.60 -3.99
N GLU A 15 9.71 -7.32 -2.95
CA GLU A 15 10.99 -8.03 -2.85
C GLU A 15 10.69 -9.45 -2.36
N GLU A 16 11.34 -10.47 -2.93
CA GLU A 16 11.29 -11.82 -2.36
C GLU A 16 11.78 -11.77 -0.92
N ASP A 17 10.99 -12.29 0.00
CA ASP A 17 11.34 -12.34 1.41
C ASP A 17 11.62 -13.79 1.83
N ARG A 18 12.81 -14.01 2.38
CA ARG A 18 13.21 -15.27 2.97
C ARG A 18 13.28 -15.14 4.47
N TRP A 19 12.54 -16.00 5.17
CA TRP A 19 12.49 -16.01 6.62
C TRP A 19 13.87 -15.92 7.31
N GLU A 20 14.88 -16.61 6.78
CA GLU A 20 16.21 -16.67 7.40
C GLU A 20 17.11 -15.46 7.07
N THR A 21 16.90 -14.81 5.93
CA THR A 21 17.82 -13.78 5.40
C THR A 21 17.17 -12.42 5.17
N GLY A 22 15.85 -12.32 5.38
CA GLY A 22 15.04 -11.14 5.06
C GLY A 22 14.82 -10.96 3.56
N CYS A 23 14.54 -9.72 3.19
CA CYS A 23 14.24 -9.31 1.81
C CYS A 23 15.48 -9.40 0.91
N LEU A 24 15.29 -9.88 -0.31
CA LEU A 24 16.31 -10.00 -1.35
C LEU A 24 16.18 -8.86 -2.36
N PHE A 25 16.94 -7.78 -2.16
CA PHE A 25 16.84 -6.55 -2.96
C PHE A 25 17.04 -6.77 -4.47
N GLU A 26 17.86 -7.74 -4.87
CA GLU A 26 18.08 -8.09 -6.28
C GLU A 26 16.83 -8.62 -6.99
N THR A 27 15.81 -9.02 -6.23
CA THR A 27 14.53 -9.50 -6.74
C THR A 27 13.48 -8.39 -6.86
N ALA A 28 13.83 -7.15 -6.50
CA ALA A 28 12.92 -6.03 -6.44
C ALA A 28 12.18 -5.81 -7.77
N ARG A 29 10.87 -5.65 -7.70
CA ARG A 29 10.01 -5.27 -8.82
C ARG A 29 9.05 -4.18 -8.37
N SER A 30 8.77 -3.23 -9.24
CA SER A 30 7.78 -2.19 -8.94
C SER A 30 6.92 -1.85 -10.14
N TRP A 31 5.69 -1.42 -9.85
CA TRP A 31 4.74 -0.95 -10.84
C TRP A 31 3.72 -0.03 -10.19
N VAL A 32 3.05 0.77 -11.01
CA VAL A 32 1.98 1.66 -10.57
C VAL A 32 0.64 0.92 -10.68
N ILE A 33 -0.18 1.02 -9.64
CA ILE A 33 -1.56 0.54 -9.63
C ILE A 33 -2.49 1.74 -9.68
N SER A 34 -3.41 1.73 -10.65
CA SER A 34 -4.47 2.74 -10.74
C SER A 34 -5.59 2.38 -9.75
N HIS A 35 -5.51 2.95 -8.56
CA HIS A 35 -6.52 2.82 -7.52
C HIS A 35 -6.67 4.14 -6.78
N THR A 36 -7.90 4.66 -6.74
CA THR A 36 -8.18 5.92 -6.05
C THR A 36 -8.59 5.66 -4.61
N ILE A 37 -7.87 6.28 -3.67
CA ILE A 37 -8.27 6.41 -2.27
C ILE A 37 -8.54 7.88 -2.00
N ALA A 38 -9.70 8.18 -1.41
CA ALA A 38 -10.06 9.55 -1.07
C ALA A 38 -10.83 9.60 0.25
N GLY A 39 -10.51 10.54 1.13
CA GLY A 39 -11.18 10.69 2.42
C GLY A 39 -11.13 12.10 2.96
N ALA A 40 -12.07 12.44 3.85
CA ALA A 40 -12.12 13.73 4.53
C ALA A 40 -11.24 13.78 5.80
N SER A 41 -10.75 12.64 6.25
CA SER A 41 -9.89 12.51 7.43
C SER A 41 -8.82 11.45 7.23
N LEU A 42 -7.75 11.53 8.04
CA LEU A 42 -6.67 10.53 8.03
C LEU A 42 -7.20 9.12 8.36
N GLU A 43 -8.15 9.00 9.28
CA GLU A 43 -8.71 7.70 9.70
C GLU A 43 -9.50 7.03 8.57
N GLU A 44 -10.23 7.83 7.78
CA GLU A 44 -10.94 7.32 6.60
C GLU A 44 -9.97 6.89 5.49
N VAL A 45 -8.86 7.61 5.32
CA VAL A 45 -7.79 7.24 4.38
C VAL A 45 -7.11 5.95 4.82
N LYS A 46 -6.68 5.84 6.09
CA LYS A 46 -6.05 4.63 6.63
C LYS A 46 -6.93 3.40 6.45
N ARG A 47 -8.22 3.50 6.79
CA ARG A 47 -9.18 2.40 6.63
C ARG A 47 -9.26 1.92 5.18
N GLN A 48 -9.31 2.85 4.22
CA GLN A 48 -9.34 2.48 2.80
C GLN A 48 -8.03 1.82 2.35
N ILE A 49 -6.88 2.29 2.84
CA ILE A 49 -5.58 1.67 2.55
C ILE A 49 -5.54 0.25 3.11
N THR A 50 -5.92 0.04 4.39
CA THR A 50 -5.90 -1.29 5.00
C THR A 50 -6.87 -2.26 4.33
N GLU A 51 -8.05 -1.80 3.93
CA GLU A 51 -9.02 -2.60 3.17
C GLU A 51 -8.50 -2.99 1.77
N PHE A 52 -7.83 -2.05 1.08
CA PHE A 52 -7.29 -2.31 -0.27
C PHE A 52 -6.05 -3.21 -0.25
N VAL A 53 -5.11 -2.94 0.67
CA VAL A 53 -3.83 -3.67 0.77
C VAL A 53 -3.99 -4.99 1.53
N GLY A 54 -4.96 -5.09 2.43
CA GLY A 54 -5.15 -6.25 3.30
C GLY A 54 -4.13 -6.32 4.45
N CYS A 55 -3.71 -5.16 4.97
CA CYS A 55 -2.81 -5.03 6.12
C CYS A 55 -3.53 -4.46 7.35
N ASN A 56 -2.84 -4.36 8.48
CA ASN A 56 -3.35 -3.66 9.67
C ASN A 56 -2.90 -2.20 9.67
N GLU A 57 -3.54 -1.37 10.49
CA GLU A 57 -3.12 0.03 10.67
C GLU A 57 -1.71 0.17 11.27
N SER A 58 -1.25 -0.82 12.04
CA SER A 58 0.12 -0.87 12.58
C SER A 58 1.18 -1.01 11.49
N ASP A 59 0.77 -1.46 10.30
CA ASP A 59 1.65 -1.71 9.16
C ASP A 59 1.70 -0.49 8.23
N LEU A 60 1.11 0.64 8.67
CA LEU A 60 1.13 1.91 7.97
C LEU A 60 2.21 2.84 8.53
N GLU A 61 3.04 3.38 7.65
CA GLU A 61 3.98 4.45 7.95
C GLU A 61 3.46 5.78 7.37
N ILE A 62 3.17 6.74 8.25
CA ILE A 62 2.65 8.05 7.87
C ILE A 62 3.81 9.03 7.67
N ASN A 63 3.79 9.76 6.55
CA ASN A 63 4.90 10.59 6.08
C ASN A 63 6.18 9.78 5.93
N ALA A 64 6.06 8.60 5.30
CA ALA A 64 7.17 7.68 5.08
C ALA A 64 8.33 8.40 4.38
N CYS A 65 9.56 8.04 4.76
CA CYS A 65 10.79 8.69 4.28
C CYS A 65 10.84 10.22 4.53
N GLU A 66 10.16 10.70 5.58
CA GLU A 66 10.04 12.13 5.90
C GLU A 66 9.30 12.96 4.83
N GLU A 67 8.59 12.30 3.91
CA GLU A 67 7.86 12.95 2.82
C GLU A 67 6.41 13.26 3.24
N PRO A 68 6.02 14.54 3.40
CA PRO A 68 4.65 14.88 3.77
C PRO A 68 3.64 14.39 2.73
N GLY A 69 2.58 13.73 3.21
CA GLY A 69 1.50 13.20 2.36
C GLY A 69 1.78 11.82 1.78
N ARG A 70 2.97 11.25 1.99
CA ARG A 70 3.27 9.86 1.64
C ARG A 70 2.81 8.92 2.75
N ILE A 71 2.05 7.89 2.40
CA ILE A 71 1.70 6.79 3.30
C ILE A 71 2.17 5.49 2.67
N ASP A 72 3.04 4.76 3.36
CA ASP A 72 3.47 3.43 2.97
C ASP A 72 2.71 2.39 3.79
N ALA A 73 2.18 1.37 3.10
CA ALA A 73 1.52 0.24 3.71
C ALA A 73 2.29 -1.03 3.38
N GLN A 74 2.66 -1.81 4.40
CA GLN A 74 3.44 -3.02 4.23
C GLN A 74 2.61 -4.27 4.47
N VAL A 75 2.79 -5.27 3.61
CA VAL A 75 2.14 -6.57 3.74
C VAL A 75 3.03 -7.66 3.15
N LEU A 76 3.02 -8.83 3.78
CA LEU A 76 3.70 -10.00 3.23
C LEU A 76 2.72 -10.76 2.33
N GLU A 77 3.08 -10.91 1.05
CA GLU A 77 2.24 -11.52 0.02
C GLU A 77 2.75 -12.89 -0.40
N ASN A 78 1.84 -13.73 -0.89
CA ASN A 78 2.18 -14.98 -1.58
C ASN A 78 2.52 -14.72 -3.07
N GLY A 79 2.83 -15.79 -3.81
CA GLY A 79 3.15 -15.70 -5.25
C GLY A 79 2.00 -15.24 -6.15
N GLU A 80 0.78 -15.11 -5.64
CA GLU A 80 -0.39 -14.59 -6.34
C GLU A 80 -0.63 -13.10 -6.04
N GLY A 81 0.22 -12.49 -5.19
CA GLY A 81 0.07 -11.10 -4.77
C GLY A 81 -1.04 -10.87 -3.75
N LEU A 82 -1.43 -11.92 -3.00
CA LEU A 82 -2.42 -11.84 -1.93
C LEU A 82 -1.73 -11.87 -0.56
N PRO A 83 -2.28 -11.19 0.47
CA PRO A 83 -1.78 -11.28 1.83
C PRO A 83 -1.68 -12.73 2.30
N MET A 84 -0.57 -13.08 2.93
CA MET A 84 -0.34 -14.44 3.40
C MET A 84 -1.30 -14.82 4.53
N SER A 85 -1.93 -15.98 4.40
CA SER A 85 -2.73 -16.56 5.48
C SER A 85 -1.82 -17.09 6.61
N PRO A 86 -2.38 -17.38 7.81
CA PRO A 86 -1.62 -18.03 8.88
C PRO A 86 -0.96 -19.35 8.44
N THR A 87 -1.60 -20.10 7.55
CA THR A 87 -1.04 -21.35 7.01
C THR A 87 0.11 -21.07 6.04
N ASP A 88 -0.03 -20.08 5.16
CA ASP A 88 1.05 -19.69 4.24
C ASP A 88 2.29 -19.24 5.03
N LEU A 89 2.09 -18.48 6.11
CA LEU A 89 3.18 -18.03 6.98
C LEU A 89 3.96 -19.20 7.58
N LEU A 90 3.29 -20.29 7.96
CA LEU A 90 3.96 -21.51 8.43
C LEU A 90 4.76 -22.19 7.33
N HIS A 91 4.23 -22.22 6.10
CA HIS A 91 4.94 -22.79 4.96
C HIS A 91 6.16 -21.96 4.56
N TRP A 92 6.05 -20.63 4.56
CA TRP A 92 7.18 -19.75 4.30
C TRP A 92 8.28 -19.89 5.35
N LYS A 93 7.93 -19.88 6.64
CA LYS A 93 8.89 -20.09 7.74
C LYS A 93 9.60 -21.45 7.70
N SER A 94 9.00 -22.44 7.06
CA SER A 94 9.57 -23.77 6.88
C SER A 94 10.24 -23.98 5.52
N GLY A 95 10.32 -22.94 4.68
CA GLY A 95 10.96 -22.99 3.36
C GLY A 95 10.13 -23.68 2.27
N HIS A 96 8.85 -23.93 2.50
CA HIS A 96 7.93 -24.59 1.56
C HIS A 96 7.12 -23.62 0.71
N ALA A 97 7.17 -22.31 0.99
CA ALA A 97 6.51 -21.27 0.22
C ALA A 97 7.42 -20.05 0.05
N THR A 98 7.32 -19.41 -1.12
CA THR A 98 7.94 -18.11 -1.37
C THR A 98 7.00 -17.00 -0.89
N ALA A 99 7.55 -16.05 -0.16
CA ALA A 99 6.85 -14.83 0.23
C ALA A 99 7.47 -13.62 -0.47
N TYR A 100 6.70 -12.56 -0.57
CA TYR A 100 7.16 -11.28 -1.09
C TYR A 100 6.79 -10.19 -0.11
N GLN A 101 7.76 -9.44 0.38
CA GLN A 101 7.50 -8.25 1.16
C GLN A 101 7.04 -7.16 0.19
N ALA A 102 5.77 -6.76 0.30
CA ALA A 102 5.16 -5.75 -0.54
C ALA A 102 5.01 -4.44 0.23
N THR A 103 5.44 -3.34 -0.40
CA THR A 103 5.19 -1.97 0.06
C THR A 103 4.32 -1.25 -0.97
N TYR A 104 3.19 -0.73 -0.50
CA TYR A 104 2.28 0.09 -1.28
C TYR A 104 2.42 1.54 -0.83
N SER A 105 3.00 2.36 -1.69
CA SER A 105 3.21 3.79 -1.43
C SER A 105 2.14 4.63 -2.10
N PHE A 106 1.38 5.35 -1.29
CA PHE A 106 0.37 6.32 -1.71
C PHE A 106 0.87 7.73 -1.46
N TYR A 107 0.61 8.64 -2.40
CA TYR A 107 0.89 10.06 -2.21
C TYR A 107 -0.43 10.83 -2.24
N PHE A 108 -0.79 11.44 -1.12
CA PHE A 108 -2.05 12.15 -0.94
C PHE A 108 -1.90 13.64 -1.18
N GLU A 109 -2.75 14.17 -2.05
CA GLU A 109 -2.90 15.59 -2.28
C GLU A 109 -4.13 16.12 -1.53
N GLN A 110 -4.06 17.38 -1.10
CA GLN A 110 -5.24 18.09 -0.65
C GLN A 110 -6.01 18.63 -1.86
N VAL A 111 -7.20 18.12 -2.11
CA VAL A 111 -8.00 18.45 -3.29
C VAL A 111 -9.20 19.32 -2.92
N THR A 112 -9.43 20.36 -3.72
CA THR A 112 -10.66 21.15 -3.71
C THR A 112 -11.29 21.08 -5.10
N ARG A 113 -12.52 20.59 -5.17
CA ARG A 113 -13.28 20.50 -6.43
C ARG A 113 -14.35 21.58 -6.49
N VAL A 114 -14.46 22.21 -7.64
CA VAL A 114 -15.54 23.14 -7.97
C VAL A 114 -16.29 22.60 -9.19
N PRO A 115 -17.62 22.78 -9.27
CA PRO A 115 -18.36 22.41 -10.47
C PRO A 115 -17.76 23.10 -11.70
N ALA A 116 -17.51 22.34 -12.76
CA ALA A 116 -17.13 22.92 -14.03
C ALA A 116 -18.30 23.75 -14.58
N PRO A 117 -18.06 24.93 -15.17
CA PRO A 117 -19.08 25.57 -15.99
C PRO A 117 -19.34 24.63 -17.17
N LEU A 118 -20.52 24.01 -17.20
CA LEU A 118 -20.94 23.23 -18.36
C LEU A 118 -20.89 24.18 -19.56
N PHE A 119 -20.18 23.77 -20.61
CA PHE A 119 -20.01 24.54 -21.85
C PHE A 119 -21.34 25.23 -22.23
N HIS A 120 -21.31 26.56 -22.29
CA HIS A 120 -22.40 27.37 -22.82
C HIS A 120 -22.31 27.43 -24.34
#